data_AF-A0A954IWT3-F1
#
_entry.id   AF-A0A954IWT3-F1
#
_cell.length_a   1.000
_cell.length_b   1.000
_cell.length_c   1.000
_cell.angle_alpha   90.00
_cell.angle_beta   90.00
_cell.angle_gamma   90.00
#
_symmetry.space_group_name_H-M   'P 1'
#
loop_
_entity.id
_entity.type
_entity.pdbx_description
1 polymer ?
#
loop_
_entity_poly.entity_id
_entity_poly.type
_entity_poly.pdbx_seq_one_letter_code
_entity_poly.pdbx_strand_id
1 'polypeptide(L)'
;QLTITGMLMGTANYMAPEQARNAKAADVRSDIYSLGCTLFFLINGRPVYSADSVANTVLAHAHDPIPLLSDSTDDPLLIGLNGIFQRMVAKQPGDRFSTMEEVIAALNPLRQIQTDEPPQPRPIALPIQTDESHWKRVRRKHLDKQTSWWNFLLSGVGVLGLSILLWVVINRERSTTHKADRPGNSPKNPNENSLTISKRDYELEFNGTSSYVAVPQFRMELNQPHTFETIVTVDEYRVSNILSYIGPEWMALFIGGNQQWGVAQRRDGRSNLILSRQRVEIGKRYHLAGVWNGQSLALFINGELADVVPFEYELPETEPGLFIGGMPPERLPATQNDRFFAGRIDSVRISGAVRYESSFQPPTRLSNDVHTLALYNFDEGTGDIASDDSRWKNSATIHQANWFPR
;
A
#
# COMPACT_ATOMS: atom_id res chain seq x y z
N GLN A 1 4.04 16.03 9.96
CA GLN A 1 2.68 15.95 10.55
C GLN A 1 1.66 16.00 9.42
N LEU A 2 1.20 14.83 8.96
CA LEU A 2 0.09 14.68 8.01
C LEU A 2 -1.04 13.93 8.76
N THR A 3 -1.96 14.73 9.30
CA THR A 3 -3.36 14.47 9.69
C THR A 3 -3.85 13.02 9.87
N ILE A 4 -3.82 12.55 11.14
CA ILE A 4 -4.75 11.54 11.72
C ILE A 4 -6.23 11.87 11.42
N THR A 5 -6.52 13.15 11.16
CA THR A 5 -7.83 13.71 10.82
C THR A 5 -8.52 13.02 9.64
N GLY A 6 -7.79 12.55 8.61
CA GLY A 6 -8.40 12.00 7.38
C GLY A 6 -9.03 10.61 7.54
N MET A 7 -8.38 9.68 8.25
CA MET A 7 -8.92 8.34 8.54
C MET A 7 -10.09 8.39 9.53
N LEU A 8 -10.00 9.28 10.52
CA LEU A 8 -11.09 9.53 11.47
C LEU A 8 -12.30 10.16 10.76
N MET A 9 -12.07 11.01 9.74
CA MET A 9 -13.13 11.58 8.89
C MET A 9 -13.80 10.50 8.02
N GLY A 10 -13.01 9.60 7.42
CA GLY A 10 -13.53 8.50 6.59
C GLY A 10 -14.47 7.56 7.36
N THR A 11 -14.13 7.23 8.60
CA THR A 11 -14.99 6.40 9.48
C THR A 11 -16.18 7.21 10.01
N ALA A 12 -15.99 8.50 10.33
CA ALA A 12 -17.06 9.36 10.82
C ALA A 12 -18.20 9.55 9.81
N ASN A 13 -17.92 9.52 8.51
CA ASN A 13 -18.91 9.65 7.43
C ASN A 13 -19.99 8.55 7.40
N TYR A 14 -19.77 7.44 8.11
CA TYR A 14 -20.69 6.29 8.16
C TYR A 14 -21.08 5.93 9.60
N MET A 15 -20.61 6.68 10.60
CA MET A 15 -20.78 6.35 12.01
C MET A 15 -22.20 6.66 12.47
N ALA A 16 -22.83 5.69 13.15
CA ALA A 16 -24.14 5.91 13.75
C ALA A 16 -24.06 6.90 14.94
N PRO A 17 -25.06 7.75 15.18
CA PRO A 17 -25.04 8.77 16.23
C PRO A 17 -24.76 8.22 17.64
N GLU A 18 -25.26 7.03 17.94
CA GLU A 18 -25.05 6.35 19.21
C GLU A 18 -23.61 5.82 19.38
N GLN A 19 -22.95 5.40 18.29
CA GLN A 19 -21.56 4.93 18.34
C GLN A 19 -20.59 6.06 18.70
N ALA A 20 -20.89 7.28 18.24
CA ALA A 20 -20.14 8.48 18.61
C ALA A 20 -20.27 8.86 20.09
N ARG A 21 -21.40 8.52 20.73
CA ARG A 21 -21.64 8.79 22.16
C ARG A 21 -21.05 7.69 23.04
N ASN A 22 -21.19 6.44 22.62
CA ASN A 22 -20.67 5.28 23.30
C ASN A 22 -20.46 4.14 22.31
N ALA A 23 -19.21 3.83 21.99
CA ALA A 23 -18.86 2.75 21.07
C ALA A 23 -19.42 1.37 21.50
N LYS A 24 -19.72 1.16 22.79
CA LYS A 24 -20.31 -0.07 23.32
C LYS A 24 -21.84 -0.13 23.21
N ALA A 25 -22.49 0.97 22.82
CA ALA A 25 -23.94 1.01 22.58
C ALA A 25 -24.30 0.62 21.14
N ALA A 26 -23.31 0.27 20.31
CA ALA A 26 -23.51 -0.23 18.96
C ALA A 26 -24.23 -1.58 19.01
N ASP A 27 -25.32 -1.70 18.26
CA ASP A 27 -25.97 -2.97 17.97
C ASP A 27 -26.24 -3.09 16.46
N VAL A 28 -26.98 -4.11 16.04
CA VAL A 28 -27.32 -4.35 14.63
C VAL A 28 -27.93 -3.12 13.93
N ARG A 29 -28.56 -2.22 14.67
CA ARG A 29 -29.18 -0.99 14.13
C ARG A 29 -28.15 0.09 13.81
N SER A 30 -26.96 0.02 14.39
CA SER A 30 -25.82 0.86 13.99
C SER A 30 -25.30 0.43 12.62
N ASP A 31 -25.23 -0.88 12.35
CA ASP A 31 -24.85 -1.41 11.03
C ASP A 31 -25.88 -1.04 9.95
N ILE A 32 -27.17 -1.06 10.29
CA ILE A 32 -28.26 -0.61 9.41
C ILE A 32 -28.10 0.88 9.04
N TYR A 33 -27.69 1.72 10.00
CA TYR A 33 -27.41 3.13 9.75
C TYR A 33 -26.22 3.31 8.81
N SER A 34 -25.10 2.63 9.09
CA SER A 34 -23.90 2.69 8.25
C SER A 34 -24.19 2.23 6.83
N LEU A 35 -24.98 1.17 6.66
CA LEU A 35 -25.43 0.68 5.35
C LEU A 35 -26.30 1.72 4.64
N GLY A 36 -27.17 2.43 5.36
CA GLY A 36 -27.94 3.54 4.79
C GLY A 36 -27.04 4.67 4.30
N CYS A 37 -26.00 5.03 5.05
CA CYS A 37 -24.98 5.99 4.61
C CYS A 37 -24.22 5.50 3.36
N THR A 38 -23.91 4.21 3.28
CA THR A 38 -23.30 3.60 2.09
C THR A 38 -24.24 3.66 0.89
N LEU A 39 -25.53 3.35 1.06
CA LEU A 39 -26.53 3.44 -0.01
C LEU A 39 -26.59 4.86 -0.58
N PHE A 40 -26.62 5.88 0.29
CA PHE A 40 -26.58 7.28 -0.15
C PHE A 40 -25.31 7.59 -0.96
N PHE A 41 -24.15 7.13 -0.49
CA PHE A 41 -22.88 7.33 -1.18
C PHE A 41 -22.86 6.66 -2.57
N LEU A 42 -23.37 5.44 -2.69
CA LEU A 42 -23.43 4.71 -3.96
C LEU A 42 -24.28 5.44 -5.01
N ILE A 43 -25.36 6.09 -4.57
CA ILE A 43 -26.27 6.81 -5.48
C ILE A 43 -25.74 8.22 -5.81
N ASN A 44 -25.15 8.91 -4.83
CA ASN A 44 -24.82 10.33 -4.96
C ASN A 44 -23.32 10.63 -5.14
N GLY A 45 -22.44 9.62 -4.99
CA GLY A 45 -20.98 9.77 -5.07
C GLY A 45 -20.35 10.61 -3.94
N ARG A 46 -21.13 10.94 -2.90
CA ARG A 46 -20.72 11.77 -1.75
C ARG A 46 -21.39 11.27 -0.46
N PRO A 47 -20.77 11.47 0.72
CA PRO A 47 -21.36 11.02 1.98
C PRO A 47 -22.62 11.82 2.32
N VAL A 48 -23.44 11.27 3.23
CA VAL A 48 -24.67 11.91 3.73
C VAL A 48 -24.38 13.29 4.30
N TYR A 49 -23.32 13.39 5.10
CA TYR A 49 -22.80 14.64 5.65
C TYR A 49 -21.31 14.76 5.33
N SER A 50 -20.88 15.95 4.97
CA SER A 50 -19.47 16.30 4.77
C SER A 50 -19.23 17.61 5.50
N ALA A 51 -18.36 17.60 6.50
CA ALA A 51 -18.01 18.80 7.26
C ALA A 51 -16.49 18.97 7.36
N ASP A 52 -16.03 20.19 7.64
CA ASP A 52 -14.61 20.55 7.64
C ASP A 52 -13.80 19.89 8.78
N SER A 53 -14.47 19.19 9.70
CA SER A 53 -13.82 18.41 10.74
C SER A 53 -14.59 17.14 11.08
N VAL A 54 -13.87 16.20 11.68
CA VAL A 54 -14.42 14.91 12.14
C VAL A 54 -15.48 15.11 13.21
N ALA A 55 -15.24 16.02 14.16
CA ALA A 55 -16.20 16.38 15.20
C ALA A 55 -17.49 16.96 14.61
N ASN A 56 -17.38 17.83 13.60
CA ASN A 56 -18.55 18.39 12.92
C ASN A 56 -19.30 17.33 12.11
N THR A 57 -18.59 16.39 11.49
CA THR A 57 -19.21 15.27 10.75
C THR A 57 -20.01 14.38 11.70
N VAL A 58 -19.44 14.05 12.86
CA VAL A 58 -20.12 13.30 13.93
C VAL A 58 -21.34 14.06 14.46
N LEU A 59 -21.22 15.36 14.69
CA LEU A 59 -22.35 16.21 15.11
C LEU A 59 -23.46 16.26 14.04
N ALA A 60 -23.09 16.34 12.76
CA ALA A 60 -24.04 16.31 11.65
C ALA A 60 -24.80 14.98 11.60
N HIS A 61 -24.10 13.85 11.78
CA HIS A 61 -24.78 12.57 11.93
C HIS A 61 -25.77 12.57 13.10
N ALA A 62 -25.49 13.25 14.21
CA ALA A 62 -26.39 13.32 15.36
C ALA A 62 -27.56 14.30 15.22
N HIS A 63 -27.41 15.42 14.50
CA HIS A 63 -28.34 16.55 14.59
C HIS A 63 -28.84 17.08 13.25
N ASP A 64 -28.09 16.93 12.17
CA ASP A 64 -28.46 17.52 10.88
C ASP A 64 -29.63 16.75 10.24
N PRO A 65 -30.49 17.42 9.46
CA PRO A 65 -31.61 16.78 8.79
C PRO A 65 -31.13 15.67 7.86
N ILE A 66 -31.92 14.61 7.72
CA ILE A 66 -31.62 13.51 6.81
C ILE A 66 -31.93 13.99 5.38
N PRO A 67 -30.95 14.02 4.45
CA PRO A 67 -31.20 14.44 3.07
C PRO A 67 -32.13 13.45 2.36
N LEU A 68 -32.71 13.82 1.21
CA LEU A 68 -33.38 12.83 0.35
C LEU A 68 -32.32 12.00 -0.40
N LEU A 69 -32.61 10.73 -0.62
CA LEU A 69 -31.74 9.84 -1.39
C LEU A 69 -31.68 10.26 -2.87
N SER A 70 -32.80 10.75 -3.38
CA SER A 70 -32.99 11.33 -4.71
C SER A 70 -34.14 12.32 -4.64
N ASP A 71 -34.06 13.40 -5.42
CA ASP A 71 -35.14 14.39 -5.56
C ASP A 71 -36.21 13.97 -6.57
N SER A 72 -36.09 12.78 -7.17
CA SER A 72 -37.07 12.27 -8.14
C SER A 72 -38.41 11.97 -7.47
N THR A 73 -39.46 12.64 -7.93
CA THR A 73 -40.85 12.42 -7.49
C THR A 73 -41.66 11.52 -8.42
N ASP A 74 -41.08 11.15 -9.57
CA ASP A 74 -41.82 10.51 -10.66
C ASP A 74 -41.42 9.04 -10.85
N ASP A 75 -40.36 8.59 -10.16
CA ASP A 75 -39.88 7.21 -10.19
C ASP A 75 -40.32 6.46 -8.92
N PRO A 76 -41.29 5.52 -9.01
CA PRO A 76 -41.76 4.73 -7.87
C PRO A 76 -40.65 3.96 -7.15
N LEU A 77 -39.60 3.55 -7.88
CA LEU A 77 -38.45 2.87 -7.31
C LEU A 77 -37.68 3.81 -6.39
N LEU A 78 -37.39 5.03 -6.86
CA LEU A 78 -36.66 6.04 -6.08
C LEU A 78 -37.48 6.56 -4.90
N ILE A 79 -38.79 6.71 -5.05
CA ILE A 79 -39.70 7.06 -3.94
C ILE A 79 -39.64 5.99 -2.84
N GLY A 80 -39.81 4.72 -3.22
CA GLY A 80 -39.77 3.60 -2.28
C GLY A 80 -38.41 3.47 -1.60
N LEU A 81 -37.34 3.61 -2.37
CA LEU A 81 -35.98 3.52 -1.85
C LEU A 81 -35.63 4.68 -0.92
N ASN A 82 -36.15 5.88 -1.20
CA ASN A 82 -36.01 7.03 -0.32
C ASN A 82 -36.69 6.77 1.04
N GLY A 83 -37.90 6.20 1.07
CA GLY A 83 -38.57 5.83 2.33
C GLY A 83 -37.78 4.83 3.17
N ILE A 84 -37.19 3.82 2.52
CA ILE A 84 -36.32 2.83 3.19
C ILE A 84 -35.07 3.51 3.73
N PHE A 85 -34.41 4.32 2.91
CA PHE A 85 -33.21 5.07 3.30
C PHE A 85 -33.47 5.96 4.52
N GLN A 86 -34.54 6.76 4.51
CA GLN A 86 -34.91 7.63 5.64
C GLN A 86 -35.02 6.84 6.95
N ARG A 87 -35.60 5.64 6.88
CA ARG A 87 -35.73 4.76 8.06
C ARG A 87 -34.40 4.11 8.46
N MET A 88 -33.55 3.72 7.51
CA MET A 88 -32.22 3.15 7.81
C MET A 88 -31.33 4.16 8.54
N VAL A 89 -31.34 5.43 8.13
CA VAL A 89 -30.49 6.48 8.71
C VAL A 89 -31.21 7.34 9.76
N ALA A 90 -32.31 6.85 10.34
CA ALA A 90 -33.02 7.55 11.39
C ALA A 90 -32.09 7.82 12.59
N LYS A 91 -32.21 8.99 13.22
CA LYS A 91 -31.26 9.43 14.26
C LYS A 91 -31.35 8.56 15.51
N GLN A 92 -32.56 8.19 15.93
CA GLN A 92 -32.76 7.26 17.04
C GLN A 92 -32.74 5.82 16.52
N PRO A 93 -31.98 4.90 17.16
CA PRO A 93 -31.99 3.49 16.78
C PRO A 93 -33.38 2.86 16.82
N GLY A 94 -34.26 3.30 17.72
CA GLY A 94 -35.64 2.81 17.84
C GLY A 94 -36.53 3.14 16.64
N ASP A 95 -36.19 4.15 15.86
CA ASP A 95 -36.94 4.55 14.66
C ASP A 95 -36.45 3.80 13.40
N ARG A 96 -35.36 3.04 13.51
CA ARG A 96 -34.79 2.25 12.42
C ARG A 96 -35.53 0.92 12.27
N PHE A 97 -35.10 0.15 11.27
CA PHE A 97 -35.41 -1.27 11.22
C PHE A 97 -34.74 -1.98 12.40
N SER A 98 -35.45 -2.94 13.00
CA SER A 98 -34.94 -3.65 14.19
C SER A 98 -33.88 -4.69 13.81
N THR A 99 -33.92 -5.17 12.57
CA THR A 99 -33.08 -6.24 12.03
C THR A 99 -32.78 -6.02 10.55
N MET A 100 -31.75 -6.68 10.02
CA MET A 100 -31.42 -6.59 8.60
C MET A 100 -32.45 -7.32 7.73
N GLU A 101 -33.12 -8.34 8.29
CA GLU A 101 -34.22 -9.06 7.64
C GLU A 101 -35.41 -8.12 7.35
N GLU A 102 -35.71 -7.17 8.24
CA GLU A 102 -36.73 -6.14 7.98
C GLU A 102 -36.31 -5.19 6.84
N VAL A 103 -35.03 -4.85 6.73
CA VAL A 103 -34.49 -4.05 5.62
C VAL A 103 -34.67 -4.80 4.31
N ILE A 104 -34.31 -6.09 4.26
CA ILE A 104 -34.48 -6.95 3.10
C ILE A 104 -35.97 -7.06 2.73
N ALA A 105 -36.84 -7.26 3.72
CA ALA A 105 -38.28 -7.33 3.51
C ALA A 105 -38.85 -6.03 2.92
N ALA A 106 -38.32 -4.87 3.33
CA ALA A 106 -38.71 -3.58 2.77
C ALA A 106 -38.19 -3.35 1.33
N LEU A 107 -37.01 -3.88 0.99
CA LEU A 107 -36.43 -3.77 -0.35
C LEU A 107 -37.07 -4.73 -1.37
N ASN A 108 -37.55 -5.89 -0.93
CA ASN A 108 -38.09 -6.92 -1.83
C ASN A 108 -39.22 -6.46 -2.76
N PRO A 109 -40.22 -5.67 -2.31
CA PRO A 109 -41.25 -5.13 -3.19
C PRO A 109 -40.68 -4.24 -4.31
N LEU A 110 -39.61 -3.49 -4.04
CA LEU A 110 -38.97 -2.62 -5.03
C LEU A 110 -38.30 -3.40 -6.17
N ARG A 111 -37.86 -4.64 -5.88
CA ARG A 111 -37.29 -5.54 -6.91
C ARG A 111 -38.34 -5.98 -7.93
N GLN A 112 -39.61 -6.02 -7.56
CA GLN A 112 -40.71 -6.40 -8.45
C GLN A 112 -41.23 -5.23 -9.29
N ILE A 113 -41.00 -3.98 -8.86
CA ILE A 113 -41.22 -2.77 -9.69
C ILE A 113 -40.31 -2.79 -10.93
N GLN A 114 -39.18 -3.50 -10.86
CA GLN A 114 -38.22 -3.65 -11.95
C GLN A 114 -38.61 -4.75 -12.97
N THR A 115 -39.69 -5.52 -12.75
CA THR A 115 -40.01 -6.72 -13.56
C THR A 115 -41.04 -6.55 -14.68
N ASP A 116 -41.52 -5.34 -14.98
CA ASP A 116 -42.20 -5.09 -16.27
C ASP A 116 -41.15 -4.86 -17.37
N GLU A 117 -40.82 -5.98 -18.02
CA GLU A 117 -39.93 -6.16 -19.17
C GLU A 117 -38.41 -5.97 -18.91
N PRO A 118 -37.59 -7.05 -18.99
CA PRO A 118 -36.13 -6.87 -18.97
C PRO A 118 -35.74 -6.06 -20.21
N PRO A 119 -34.93 -4.99 -20.09
CA PRO A 119 -34.46 -4.28 -21.26
C PRO A 119 -33.68 -5.27 -22.11
N GLN A 120 -34.23 -5.58 -23.30
CA GLN A 120 -33.49 -6.27 -24.35
C GLN A 120 -32.13 -5.58 -24.46
N PRO A 121 -31.00 -6.32 -24.50
CA PRO A 121 -29.69 -5.72 -24.67
C PRO A 121 -29.69 -5.00 -26.02
N ARG A 122 -29.99 -3.71 -25.99
CA ARG A 122 -29.75 -2.82 -27.12
C ARG A 122 -28.23 -2.83 -27.27
N PRO A 123 -27.68 -3.19 -28.44
CA PRO A 123 -26.28 -2.96 -28.70
C PRO A 123 -26.03 -1.49 -28.41
N ILE A 124 -25.24 -1.19 -27.38
CA ILE A 124 -24.68 0.14 -27.23
C ILE A 124 -23.70 0.26 -28.39
N ALA A 125 -24.19 0.71 -29.54
CA ALA A 125 -23.34 1.33 -30.53
C ALA A 125 -22.84 2.62 -29.88
N LEU A 126 -21.80 2.50 -29.05
CA LEU A 126 -20.97 3.66 -28.75
C LEU A 126 -20.45 4.10 -30.12
N PRO A 127 -20.81 5.29 -30.62
CA PRO A 127 -20.05 5.85 -31.71
C PRO A 127 -18.70 6.17 -31.07
N ILE A 128 -17.73 5.25 -31.22
CA ILE A 128 -16.33 5.57 -31.04
C ILE A 128 -15.99 6.46 -32.25
N GLN A 129 -16.43 7.72 -32.21
CA GLN A 129 -15.70 8.79 -32.86
C GLN A 129 -14.48 9.02 -31.99
N THR A 130 -13.37 8.40 -32.37
CA THR A 130 -12.04 8.75 -31.87
C THR A 130 -11.71 10.17 -32.30
N ASP A 131 -12.28 11.17 -31.64
CA ASP A 131 -11.73 12.51 -31.68
C ASP A 131 -10.56 12.57 -30.69
N GLU A 132 -9.36 12.31 -31.21
CA GLU A 132 -8.08 12.50 -30.51
C GLU A 132 -7.92 13.90 -29.87
N SER A 133 -8.74 14.89 -30.24
CA SER A 133 -8.61 16.25 -29.73
C SER A 133 -9.11 16.43 -28.29
N HIS A 134 -9.97 15.54 -27.78
CA HIS A 134 -10.54 15.65 -26.43
C HIS A 134 -9.49 15.35 -25.35
N TRP A 135 -8.72 14.26 -25.49
CA TRP A 135 -7.68 13.89 -24.53
C TRP A 135 -6.49 14.87 -24.57
N LYS A 136 -6.20 15.49 -25.72
CA LYS A 136 -5.18 16.56 -25.85
C LYS A 136 -5.60 17.84 -25.11
N ARG A 137 -6.90 18.07 -24.86
CA ARG A 137 -7.43 19.24 -24.14
C ARG A 137 -7.43 19.05 -22.62
N VAL A 138 -7.76 17.83 -22.15
CA VAL A 138 -7.70 17.48 -20.72
C VAL A 138 -6.26 17.41 -20.22
N ARG A 139 -5.33 16.88 -21.04
CA ARG A 139 -3.89 16.84 -20.72
C ARG A 139 -3.23 18.23 -20.74
N ARG A 140 -3.82 19.23 -21.41
CA ARG A 140 -3.33 20.62 -21.44
C ARG A 140 -3.72 21.44 -20.21
N LYS A 141 -4.83 21.13 -19.52
CA LYS A 141 -5.27 21.91 -18.34
C LYS A 141 -4.52 21.60 -17.04
N HIS A 142 -3.77 20.49 -16.98
CA HIS A 142 -2.96 20.14 -15.80
C HIS A 142 -1.47 20.42 -15.93
N LEU A 143 -0.99 20.92 -17.09
CA LEU A 143 0.42 21.30 -17.29
C LEU A 143 0.66 22.83 -17.25
N ASP A 144 -0.37 23.64 -17.01
CA ASP A 144 -0.28 25.12 -17.05
C ASP A 144 -0.37 25.81 -15.67
N LYS A 145 -0.28 25.03 -14.57
CA LYS A 145 -0.13 25.57 -13.20
C LYS A 145 1.22 25.23 -12.56
N GLN A 146 2.10 24.53 -13.26
CA GLN A 146 3.43 24.08 -12.78
C GLN A 146 4.58 24.70 -13.59
N THR A 147 4.44 25.93 -14.06
CA THR A 147 5.47 26.64 -14.86
C THR A 147 5.88 28.00 -14.27
N SER A 148 5.41 28.37 -13.08
CA SER A 148 5.70 29.70 -12.48
C SER A 148 6.76 29.74 -11.37
N TRP A 149 7.38 28.62 -10.97
CA TRP A 149 8.41 28.62 -9.90
C TRP A 149 9.86 28.46 -10.41
N TRP A 150 10.07 27.99 -11.64
CA TRP A 150 11.43 27.80 -12.19
C TRP A 150 12.14 29.10 -12.58
N ASN A 151 11.41 30.17 -12.90
CA ASN A 151 12.01 31.47 -13.27
C ASN A 151 12.53 32.28 -12.06
N PHE A 152 12.29 31.85 -10.82
CA PHE A 152 12.83 32.50 -9.61
C PHE A 152 14.09 31.83 -9.04
N LEU A 153 14.49 30.65 -9.52
CA LEU A 153 15.72 29.96 -9.06
C LEU A 153 16.94 30.16 -9.97
N LEU A 154 16.76 30.71 -11.17
CA LEU A 154 17.85 30.95 -12.13
C LEU A 154 18.59 32.29 -11.97
N SER A 155 18.20 33.15 -11.01
CA SER A 155 18.96 34.37 -10.66
C SER A 155 19.80 34.23 -9.37
N GLY A 156 19.60 33.17 -8.57
CA GLY A 156 20.27 32.99 -7.28
C GLY A 156 21.51 32.10 -7.27
N VAL A 157 21.65 31.19 -8.24
CA VAL A 157 22.75 30.20 -8.25
C VAL A 157 24.06 30.76 -8.85
N GLY A 158 23.98 31.83 -9.65
CA GLY A 158 25.16 32.44 -10.30
C GLY A 158 26.12 33.17 -9.34
N VAL A 159 25.67 33.61 -8.16
CA VAL A 159 26.48 34.43 -7.24
C VAL A 159 27.21 33.58 -6.19
N LEU A 160 26.70 32.39 -5.84
CA LEU A 160 27.33 31.49 -4.87
C LEU A 160 28.37 30.53 -5.50
N GLY A 161 28.21 30.20 -6.78
CA GLY A 161 29.19 29.36 -7.51
C GLY A 161 30.52 30.07 -7.78
N LEU A 162 30.51 31.39 -7.97
CA LEU A 162 31.71 32.16 -8.29
C LEU A 162 32.63 32.37 -7.07
N SER A 163 32.08 32.43 -5.86
CA SER A 163 32.84 32.63 -4.62
C SER A 163 33.54 31.34 -4.14
N ILE A 164 32.95 30.17 -4.39
CA ILE A 164 33.57 28.87 -4.07
C ILE A 164 34.73 28.56 -5.02
N LEU A 165 34.61 28.92 -6.30
CA LEU A 165 35.67 28.73 -7.30
C LEU A 165 36.87 29.67 -7.06
N LEU A 166 36.62 30.89 -6.57
CA LEU A 166 37.70 31.81 -6.17
C LEU A 166 38.46 31.31 -4.92
N TRP A 167 37.76 30.67 -3.97
CA TRP A 167 38.38 30.10 -2.77
C TRP A 167 39.28 28.90 -3.09
N VAL A 168 38.86 28.01 -3.98
CA VAL A 168 39.66 26.83 -4.39
C VAL A 168 40.92 27.21 -5.17
N VAL A 169 40.88 28.29 -5.97
CA VAL A 169 42.05 28.76 -6.72
C VAL A 169 43.07 29.47 -5.82
N ILE A 170 42.62 30.24 -4.83
CA ILE A 170 43.52 30.95 -3.90
C ILE A 170 44.20 30.00 -2.92
N ASN A 171 43.57 28.88 -2.54
CA ASN A 171 44.08 27.99 -1.50
C ASN A 171 44.99 26.85 -2.01
N ARG A 172 45.36 26.84 -3.30
CA ARG A 172 46.15 25.76 -3.91
C ARG A 172 47.67 25.96 -3.86
N GLU A 173 48.17 26.99 -3.17
CA GLU A 173 49.62 27.31 -3.11
C GLU A 173 50.31 27.09 -1.76
N ARG A 174 49.69 26.40 -0.78
CA ARG A 174 50.38 26.09 0.48
C ARG A 174 50.33 24.61 0.84
N SER A 175 51.25 23.85 0.25
CA SER A 175 52.13 22.88 0.95
C SER A 175 52.82 21.96 -0.05
N THR A 176 54.05 22.33 -0.45
CA THR A 176 55.05 21.40 -0.96
C THR A 176 56.22 21.35 0.02
N THR A 177 57.03 20.29 -0.10
CA THR A 177 58.18 19.83 0.74
C THR A 177 57.74 18.83 1.84
N HIS A 178 58.26 17.59 1.93
CA HIS A 178 59.56 17.02 1.55
C HIS A 178 59.46 15.59 0.99
N LYS A 179 60.54 15.17 0.32
CA LYS A 179 60.78 14.01 -0.55
C LYS A 179 61.83 13.06 0.09
N ALA A 180 61.92 11.81 -0.44
CA ALA A 180 63.03 10.81 -0.42
C ALA A 180 62.65 9.50 0.32
N ASP A 181 62.92 8.26 -0.12
CA ASP A 181 63.68 7.66 -1.24
C ASP A 181 63.20 6.21 -1.53
N ARG A 182 63.56 5.65 -2.70
CA ARG A 182 63.33 4.26 -3.23
C ARG A 182 64.48 3.28 -2.82
N PRO A 183 64.63 2.00 -3.31
CA PRO A 183 63.72 0.96 -3.89
C PRO A 183 63.97 -0.49 -3.33
N GLY A 184 63.21 -1.52 -3.77
CA GLY A 184 63.69 -2.92 -3.73
C GLY A 184 62.68 -4.09 -3.87
N ASN A 185 62.69 -4.76 -5.03
CA ASN A 185 62.28 -6.12 -5.48
C ASN A 185 61.47 -7.15 -4.64
N SER A 186 60.56 -7.83 -5.37
CA SER A 186 59.76 -9.10 -5.28
C SER A 186 60.37 -10.34 -4.56
N PRO A 187 59.67 -11.49 -4.30
CA PRO A 187 58.36 -11.98 -4.82
C PRO A 187 57.39 -12.70 -3.84
N LYS A 188 56.19 -13.01 -4.36
CA LYS A 188 55.07 -13.89 -3.93
C LYS A 188 55.25 -14.83 -2.71
N ASN A 189 54.24 -14.84 -1.84
CA ASN A 189 53.79 -16.02 -1.11
C ASN A 189 52.24 -16.13 -1.20
N PRO A 190 51.65 -17.19 -1.77
CA PRO A 190 50.22 -17.38 -1.83
C PRO A 190 49.81 -18.24 -0.63
N ASN A 191 49.31 -17.63 0.44
CA ASN A 191 48.49 -18.28 1.47
C ASN A 191 48.11 -17.22 2.51
N GLU A 192 47.19 -16.34 2.16
CA GLU A 192 46.31 -15.75 3.16
C GLU A 192 44.90 -16.17 2.82
N ASN A 193 44.36 -17.00 3.71
CA ASN A 193 42.94 -17.22 3.85
C ASN A 193 42.27 -15.86 3.97
N SER A 194 41.77 -15.35 2.85
CA SER A 194 40.78 -14.29 2.85
C SER A 194 39.48 -14.89 3.37
N LEU A 195 39.38 -14.96 4.70
CA LEU A 195 38.11 -14.90 5.40
C LEU A 195 37.50 -13.54 5.08
N THR A 196 36.85 -13.43 3.92
CA THR A 196 35.91 -12.34 3.64
C THR A 196 34.68 -12.58 4.51
N ILE A 197 34.79 -12.16 5.77
CA ILE A 197 33.63 -11.92 6.61
C ILE A 197 32.91 -10.70 6.01
N SER A 198 32.00 -11.03 5.10
CA SER A 198 30.79 -10.30 4.69
C SER A 198 30.48 -9.04 5.53
N LYS A 199 30.71 -7.85 4.97
CA LYS A 199 30.13 -6.59 5.47
C LYS A 199 28.61 -6.73 5.50
N ARG A 200 28.04 -6.80 6.70
CA ARG A 200 26.59 -6.72 6.99
C ARG A 200 26.35 -5.37 7.66
N ASP A 201 26.76 -4.30 6.98
CA ASP A 201 26.96 -3.02 7.66
C ASP A 201 25.63 -2.26 7.79
N TYR A 202 24.61 -2.59 6.98
CA TYR A 202 23.39 -1.79 6.86
C TYR A 202 22.09 -2.61 6.78
N GLU A 203 21.00 -1.90 7.02
CA GLU A 203 19.60 -2.24 6.70
C GLU A 203 18.98 -1.02 6.01
N LEU A 204 17.82 -1.19 5.40
CA LEU A 204 17.06 -0.07 4.85
C LEU A 204 15.91 0.29 5.79
N GLU A 205 15.91 1.53 6.28
CA GLU A 205 14.89 2.11 7.17
C GLU A 205 13.78 2.80 6.37
N PHE A 206 12.55 2.42 6.68
CA PHE A 206 11.32 2.93 6.09
C PHE A 206 10.55 3.78 7.10
N ASN A 207 10.03 4.91 6.64
CA ASN A 207 9.49 6.00 7.44
C ASN A 207 7.99 5.89 7.77
N GLY A 208 7.32 4.83 7.31
CA GLY A 208 5.89 4.61 7.58
C GLY A 208 4.90 5.48 6.82
N THR A 209 5.36 6.40 5.97
CA THR A 209 4.47 7.41 5.36
C THR A 209 4.65 7.60 3.86
N SER A 210 5.85 7.37 3.34
CA SER A 210 6.14 7.63 1.92
C SER A 210 7.32 6.85 1.36
N SER A 211 8.11 6.18 2.21
CA SER A 211 9.29 5.46 1.78
C SER A 211 8.94 4.12 1.12
N TYR A 212 9.56 3.81 0.00
CA TYR A 212 9.45 2.50 -0.66
C TYR A 212 10.66 2.23 -1.54
N VAL A 213 10.83 0.98 -1.97
CA VAL A 213 11.75 0.59 -3.03
C VAL A 213 10.94 0.09 -4.21
N ALA A 214 11.28 0.51 -5.43
CA ALA A 214 10.61 0.10 -6.66
C ALA A 214 11.55 -0.70 -7.57
N VAL A 215 11.02 -1.79 -8.13
CA VAL A 215 11.69 -2.61 -9.15
C VAL A 215 10.76 -2.78 -10.36
N PRO A 216 10.52 -1.70 -11.12
CA PRO A 216 9.46 -1.65 -12.13
C PRO A 216 9.68 -2.59 -13.32
N GLN A 217 10.89 -3.10 -13.53
CA GLN A 217 11.25 -4.07 -14.57
C GLN A 217 11.07 -5.53 -14.13
N PHE A 218 10.92 -5.80 -12.83
CA PHE A 218 10.77 -7.16 -12.33
C PHE A 218 9.45 -7.76 -12.81
N ARG A 219 9.51 -8.97 -13.38
CA ARG A 219 8.34 -9.71 -13.88
C ARG A 219 8.40 -11.14 -13.36
N MET A 220 7.24 -11.67 -12.99
CA MET A 220 7.10 -13.09 -12.66
C MET A 220 5.67 -13.55 -12.93
N GLU A 221 5.51 -14.85 -13.09
CA GLU A 221 4.19 -15.48 -13.14
C GLU A 221 3.87 -16.08 -11.78
N LEU A 222 2.71 -15.73 -11.20
CA LEU A 222 2.25 -16.26 -9.92
C LEU A 222 1.47 -17.59 -10.06
N ASN A 223 1.35 -18.13 -11.27
CA ASN A 223 0.75 -19.44 -11.53
C ASN A 223 1.66 -20.61 -11.07
N GLN A 224 2.98 -20.43 -11.17
CA GLN A 224 3.99 -21.40 -10.76
C GLN A 224 4.23 -21.34 -9.25
N PRO A 225 4.76 -22.39 -8.62
CA PRO A 225 5.16 -22.33 -7.22
C PRO A 225 6.24 -21.26 -6.98
N HIS A 226 6.09 -20.50 -5.89
CA HIS A 226 6.98 -19.38 -5.57
C HIS A 226 7.05 -19.10 -4.07
N THR A 227 8.11 -18.40 -3.66
CA THR A 227 8.34 -17.97 -2.29
C THR A 227 8.74 -16.49 -2.26
N PHE A 228 8.08 -15.73 -1.40
CA PHE A 228 8.43 -14.35 -1.05
C PHE A 228 8.91 -14.36 0.39
N GLU A 229 10.09 -13.83 0.68
CA GLU A 229 10.58 -13.78 2.06
C GLU A 229 11.39 -12.53 2.36
N THR A 230 11.40 -12.15 3.63
CA THR A 230 12.06 -10.94 4.11
C THR A 230 12.52 -11.09 5.56
N ILE A 231 13.62 -10.42 5.91
CA ILE A 231 14.05 -10.24 7.29
C ILE A 231 13.78 -8.79 7.66
N VAL A 232 12.98 -8.57 8.70
CA VAL A 232 12.42 -7.26 9.03
C VAL A 232 12.40 -6.99 10.53
N THR A 233 12.52 -5.73 10.92
CA THR A 233 12.31 -5.23 12.28
C THR A 233 11.29 -4.11 12.24
N VAL A 234 10.22 -4.20 13.03
CA VAL A 234 9.16 -3.18 13.05
C VAL A 234 9.48 -2.15 14.12
N ASP A 235 9.50 -0.87 13.75
CA ASP A 235 9.79 0.23 14.71
C ASP A 235 8.51 0.93 15.16
N GLU A 236 7.51 1.02 14.28
CA GLU A 236 6.20 1.55 14.60
C GLU A 236 5.11 0.67 14.00
N TYR A 237 4.06 0.42 14.77
CA TYR A 237 2.93 -0.35 14.26
C TYR A 237 2.13 0.48 13.24
N ARG A 238 2.06 -0.04 12.01
CA ARG A 238 1.16 0.46 10.97
C ARG A 238 0.61 -0.69 10.15
N VAL A 239 -0.63 -0.55 9.69
CA VAL A 239 -1.16 -1.42 8.63
C VAL A 239 -0.41 -1.07 7.34
N SER A 240 0.40 -2.00 6.85
CA SER A 240 1.45 -1.66 5.88
C SER A 240 1.85 -2.83 5.00
N ASN A 241 2.27 -2.55 3.78
CA ASN A 241 2.88 -3.53 2.88
C ASN A 241 4.39 -3.58 3.15
N ILE A 242 4.92 -4.78 3.33
CA ILE A 242 6.36 -5.01 3.54
C ILE A 242 7.02 -5.42 2.22
N LEU A 243 6.40 -6.31 1.48
CA LEU A 243 6.91 -6.82 0.21
C LEU A 243 5.74 -7.13 -0.69
N SER A 244 5.68 -6.55 -1.88
CA SER A 244 4.52 -6.69 -2.77
C SER A 244 4.95 -6.84 -4.22
N TYR A 245 4.47 -7.88 -4.87
CA TYR A 245 4.39 -7.92 -6.32
C TYR A 245 2.95 -7.65 -6.71
N ILE A 246 2.70 -6.53 -7.38
CA ILE A 246 1.38 -6.15 -7.88
C ILE A 246 1.30 -6.39 -9.38
N GLY A 247 0.09 -6.52 -9.91
CA GLY A 247 -0.22 -6.88 -11.29
C GLY A 247 -1.72 -7.21 -11.46
N PRO A 248 -2.13 -7.82 -12.59
CA PRO A 248 -3.42 -8.51 -12.69
C PRO A 248 -3.55 -9.62 -11.64
N GLU A 249 -2.44 -10.33 -11.45
CA GLU A 249 -2.17 -11.28 -10.37
C GLU A 249 -1.20 -10.59 -9.41
N TRP A 250 -1.35 -10.81 -8.10
CA TRP A 250 -0.48 -10.13 -7.13
C TRP A 250 -0.25 -10.99 -5.89
N MET A 251 0.83 -10.69 -5.17
CA MET A 251 1.15 -11.29 -3.87
C MET A 251 1.79 -10.26 -2.95
N ALA A 252 1.45 -10.26 -1.67
CA ALA A 252 2.04 -9.36 -0.69
C ALA A 252 2.27 -10.01 0.67
N LEU A 253 3.39 -9.65 1.32
CA LEU A 253 3.60 -9.76 2.76
C LEU A 253 3.32 -8.40 3.41
N PHE A 254 2.57 -8.39 4.50
CA PHE A 254 2.04 -7.16 5.08
C PHE A 254 1.76 -7.28 6.58
N ILE A 255 1.50 -6.14 7.23
CA ILE A 255 0.98 -6.05 8.60
C ILE A 255 -0.49 -5.64 8.54
N GLY A 256 -1.38 -6.44 9.14
CA GLY A 256 -2.83 -6.22 9.20
C GLY A 256 -3.30 -5.40 10.41
N GLY A 257 -4.58 -5.01 10.41
CA GLY A 257 -5.23 -4.09 11.36
C GLY A 257 -5.20 -4.46 12.85
N ASN A 258 -4.96 -5.71 13.19
CA ASN A 258 -4.86 -6.20 14.56
C ASN A 258 -3.41 -6.54 14.97
N GLN A 259 -2.42 -5.84 14.38
CA GLN A 259 -0.99 -6.14 14.58
C GLN A 259 -0.63 -7.57 14.15
N GLN A 260 -1.30 -8.09 13.13
CA GLN A 260 -1.06 -9.46 12.64
C GLN A 260 -0.14 -9.42 11.43
N TRP A 261 0.69 -10.44 11.29
CA TRP A 261 1.40 -10.68 10.03
C TRP A 261 0.42 -11.24 9.01
N GLY A 262 0.60 -10.86 7.75
CA GLY A 262 -0.26 -11.30 6.68
C GLY A 262 0.49 -11.69 5.42
N VAL A 263 -0.04 -12.68 4.72
CA VAL A 263 0.25 -12.92 3.31
C VAL A 263 -1.05 -12.96 2.54
N ALA A 264 -1.10 -12.26 1.42
CA ALA A 264 -2.22 -12.31 0.51
C ALA A 264 -1.75 -12.56 -0.91
N GLN A 265 -2.59 -13.21 -1.70
CA GLN A 265 -2.35 -13.46 -3.10
C GLN A 265 -3.65 -13.37 -3.88
N ARG A 266 -3.63 -12.74 -5.05
CA ARG A 266 -4.68 -12.87 -6.07
C ARG A 266 -4.17 -13.74 -7.20
N ARG A 267 -4.97 -14.76 -7.53
CA ARG A 267 -4.75 -15.60 -8.69
C ARG A 267 -6.06 -16.00 -9.38
N ASP A 268 -6.10 -15.97 -10.71
CA ASP A 268 -7.26 -16.36 -11.53
C ASP A 268 -8.56 -15.66 -11.09
N GLY A 269 -8.44 -14.37 -10.75
CA GLY A 269 -9.56 -13.57 -10.26
C GLY A 269 -9.97 -13.80 -8.80
N ARG A 270 -9.38 -14.78 -8.10
CA ARG A 270 -9.66 -15.10 -6.69
C ARG A 270 -8.54 -14.62 -5.79
N SER A 271 -8.87 -14.14 -4.59
CA SER A 271 -7.88 -13.71 -3.62
C SER A 271 -7.89 -14.63 -2.40
N ASN A 272 -6.72 -15.07 -1.97
CA ASN A 272 -6.50 -15.76 -0.71
C ASN A 272 -5.77 -14.82 0.25
N LEU A 273 -6.20 -14.83 1.51
CA LEU A 273 -5.56 -14.09 2.58
C LEU A 273 -5.29 -15.01 3.77
N ILE A 274 -4.14 -14.84 4.38
CA ILE A 274 -3.76 -15.46 5.65
C ILE A 274 -3.35 -14.34 6.60
N LEU A 275 -3.93 -14.32 7.79
CA LEU A 275 -3.53 -13.49 8.92
C LEU A 275 -3.08 -14.37 10.08
N SER A 276 -1.92 -14.08 10.64
CA SER A 276 -1.36 -14.82 11.78
C SER A 276 -2.11 -14.56 13.07
N ARG A 277 -2.16 -15.54 13.96
CA ARG A 277 -2.56 -15.32 15.37
C ARG A 277 -1.47 -14.60 16.17
N GLN A 278 -0.20 -14.90 15.89
CA GLN A 278 0.93 -14.17 16.46
C GLN A 278 0.86 -12.70 16.06
N ARG A 279 1.07 -11.81 17.03
CA ARG A 279 1.11 -10.36 16.80
C ARG A 279 2.54 -9.87 16.62
N VAL A 280 2.66 -8.76 15.91
CA VAL A 280 3.90 -7.99 15.76
C VAL A 280 4.35 -7.50 17.14
N GLU A 281 5.62 -7.69 17.45
CA GLU A 281 6.27 -7.04 18.58
C GLU A 281 7.32 -6.05 18.08
N ILE A 282 7.22 -4.80 18.54
CA ILE A 282 8.10 -3.70 18.13
C ILE A 282 9.54 -3.96 18.58
N GLY A 283 10.49 -3.62 17.71
CA GLY A 283 11.93 -3.76 17.94
C GLY A 283 12.46 -5.20 17.83
N LYS A 284 11.58 -6.20 17.66
CA LYS A 284 12.01 -7.58 17.40
C LYS A 284 12.24 -7.81 15.91
N ARG A 285 13.27 -8.59 15.62
CA ARG A 285 13.59 -9.06 14.27
C ARG A 285 12.77 -10.29 13.93
N TYR A 286 12.22 -10.32 12.72
CA TYR A 286 11.43 -11.42 12.19
C TYR A 286 11.96 -11.89 10.85
N HIS A 287 11.90 -13.19 10.62
CA HIS A 287 11.88 -13.76 9.27
C HIS A 287 10.42 -14.04 8.89
N LEU A 288 10.01 -13.54 7.73
CA LEU A 288 8.68 -13.79 7.18
C LEU A 288 8.83 -14.49 5.83
N ALA A 289 8.03 -15.51 5.58
CA ALA A 289 7.95 -16.13 4.26
C ALA A 289 6.51 -16.46 3.86
N GLY A 290 6.08 -15.98 2.70
CA GLY A 290 4.86 -16.39 2.02
C GLY A 290 5.20 -17.41 0.94
N VAL A 291 4.55 -18.57 0.96
CA VAL A 291 4.84 -19.68 0.05
C VAL A 291 3.57 -20.10 -0.68
N TRP A 292 3.65 -20.15 -2.01
CA TRP A 292 2.65 -20.78 -2.85
C TRP A 292 3.23 -22.07 -3.45
N ASN A 293 2.60 -23.22 -3.18
CA ASN A 293 3.07 -24.52 -3.67
C ASN A 293 2.35 -25.04 -4.93
N GLY A 294 1.50 -24.21 -5.55
CA GLY A 294 0.62 -24.64 -6.65
C GLY A 294 -0.80 -25.04 -6.21
N GLN A 295 -1.00 -25.32 -4.91
CA GLN A 295 -2.28 -25.75 -4.35
C GLN A 295 -2.77 -24.83 -3.23
N SER A 296 -1.88 -24.39 -2.35
CA SER A 296 -2.20 -23.62 -1.15
C SER A 296 -1.17 -22.52 -0.89
N LEU A 297 -1.65 -21.44 -0.28
CA LEU A 297 -0.83 -20.36 0.27
C LEU A 297 -0.47 -20.69 1.72
N ALA A 298 0.75 -20.36 2.14
CA ALA A 298 1.23 -20.52 3.52
C ALA A 298 2.01 -19.28 3.97
N LEU A 299 1.94 -18.98 5.27
CA LEU A 299 2.74 -17.96 5.93
C LEU A 299 3.63 -18.62 6.99
N PHE A 300 4.93 -18.33 6.96
CA PHE A 300 5.88 -18.71 8.00
C PHE A 300 6.38 -17.46 8.72
N ILE A 301 6.46 -17.54 10.05
CA ILE A 301 7.00 -16.49 10.92
C ILE A 301 8.11 -17.12 11.75
N ASN A 302 9.32 -16.60 11.64
CA ASN A 302 10.51 -17.17 12.29
C ASN A 302 10.68 -18.67 12.04
N GLY A 303 10.27 -19.11 10.85
CA GLY A 303 10.39 -20.50 10.43
C GLY A 303 9.27 -21.42 10.91
N GLU A 304 8.29 -20.93 11.67
CA GLU A 304 7.11 -21.69 12.08
C GLU A 304 5.92 -21.37 11.18
N LEU A 305 5.13 -22.39 10.81
CA LEU A 305 3.89 -22.21 10.05
C LEU A 305 2.86 -21.45 10.90
N ALA A 306 2.35 -20.33 10.37
CA ALA A 306 1.34 -19.54 11.06
C ALA A 306 -0.05 -20.17 10.96
N ASP A 307 -0.80 -20.16 12.06
CA ASP A 307 -2.26 -20.42 12.06
C ASP A 307 -3.00 -19.35 11.25
N VAL A 308 -3.99 -19.76 10.45
CA VAL A 308 -4.60 -18.92 9.40
C VAL A 308 -6.08 -18.64 9.58
N VAL A 309 -6.55 -17.53 8.98
CA VAL A 309 -7.97 -17.24 8.72
C VAL A 309 -8.12 -16.88 7.23
N PRO A 310 -8.86 -17.65 6.43
CA PRO A 310 -9.06 -17.36 5.01
C PRO A 310 -10.10 -16.26 4.79
N PHE A 311 -9.88 -15.41 3.79
CA PHE A 311 -10.82 -14.36 3.38
C PHE A 311 -10.68 -14.08 1.88
N GLU A 312 -11.81 -13.93 1.17
CA GLU A 312 -11.86 -13.56 -0.25
C GLU A 312 -12.28 -12.09 -0.41
N TYR A 313 -11.68 -11.40 -1.38
CA TYR A 313 -12.01 -10.01 -1.71
C TYR A 313 -11.57 -9.67 -3.13
N GLU A 314 -12.20 -8.66 -3.73
CA GLU A 314 -11.92 -8.18 -5.08
C GLU A 314 -11.11 -6.88 -5.04
N LEU A 315 -10.08 -6.80 -5.89
CA LEU A 315 -9.32 -5.58 -6.17
C LEU A 315 -9.21 -5.40 -7.69
N PRO A 316 -9.13 -4.15 -8.19
CA PRO A 316 -8.92 -3.87 -9.60
C PRO A 316 -7.53 -4.32 -10.07
N GLU A 317 -7.40 -4.60 -11.37
CA GLU A 317 -6.10 -4.91 -11.98
C GLU A 317 -5.15 -3.70 -11.89
N THR A 318 -3.87 -4.00 -11.67
CA THR A 318 -2.81 -2.98 -11.61
C THR A 318 -1.68 -3.34 -12.57
N GLU A 319 -0.89 -2.34 -12.96
CA GLU A 319 0.33 -2.61 -13.73
C GLU A 319 1.35 -3.43 -12.92
N PRO A 320 2.04 -4.40 -13.53
CA PRO A 320 3.02 -5.21 -12.84
C PRO A 320 4.18 -4.43 -12.21
N GLY A 321 4.58 -4.80 -10.99
CA GLY A 321 5.77 -4.24 -10.35
C GLY A 321 6.06 -4.85 -8.99
N LEU A 322 7.35 -4.96 -8.65
CA LEU A 322 7.81 -5.35 -7.32
C LEU A 322 8.12 -4.09 -6.50
N PHE A 323 7.61 -4.08 -5.28
CA PHE A 323 7.78 -2.98 -4.33
C PHE A 323 8.11 -3.51 -2.92
N ILE A 324 8.91 -2.75 -2.18
CA ILE A 324 9.36 -3.11 -0.82
C ILE A 324 9.09 -1.93 0.11
N GLY A 325 8.53 -2.22 1.29
CA GLY A 325 8.21 -1.27 2.37
C GLY A 325 7.07 -0.29 2.07
N GLY A 326 6.42 -0.40 0.92
CA GLY A 326 5.36 0.51 0.48
C GLY A 326 5.27 0.45 -1.04
N MET A 327 4.49 1.35 -1.65
CA MET A 327 4.43 1.51 -3.11
C MET A 327 3.92 2.91 -3.46
N PRO A 328 4.08 3.38 -4.71
CA PRO A 328 3.55 4.67 -5.14
C PRO A 328 2.04 4.77 -4.86
N PRO A 329 1.54 5.89 -4.28
CA PRO A 329 0.14 6.06 -3.90
C PRO A 329 -0.87 5.78 -5.02
N GLU A 330 -0.49 6.05 -6.27
CA GLU A 330 -1.29 5.82 -7.47
C GLU A 330 -1.48 4.35 -7.85
N ARG A 331 -0.71 3.43 -7.25
CA ARG A 331 -0.79 1.99 -7.50
C ARG A 331 -1.84 1.28 -6.66
N LEU A 332 -2.32 1.90 -5.59
CA LEU A 332 -3.38 1.36 -4.72
C LEU A 332 -4.65 2.20 -4.84
N PRO A 333 -5.82 1.63 -4.51
CA PRO A 333 -7.02 2.43 -4.30
C PRO A 333 -6.74 3.56 -3.31
N ALA A 334 -7.36 4.72 -3.48
CA ALA A 334 -7.15 5.88 -2.62
C ALA A 334 -7.39 5.60 -1.13
N THR A 335 -8.20 4.59 -0.81
CA THR A 335 -8.49 4.11 0.56
C THR A 335 -7.37 3.25 1.17
N GLN A 336 -6.34 2.91 0.40
CA GLN A 336 -5.22 2.05 0.81
C GLN A 336 -3.86 2.65 0.42
N ASN A 337 -3.80 3.93 0.04
CA ASN A 337 -2.57 4.57 -0.41
C ASN A 337 -1.62 4.95 0.74
N ASP A 338 -1.93 4.56 1.98
CA ASP A 338 -1.17 4.84 3.20
C ASP A 338 -0.44 3.59 3.75
N ARG A 339 -0.38 2.51 2.97
CA ARG A 339 0.18 1.20 3.33
C ARG A 339 1.72 1.16 3.34
N PHE A 340 2.35 2.19 3.90
CA PHE A 340 3.80 2.30 4.05
C PHE A 340 4.29 1.68 5.37
N PHE A 341 5.34 0.88 5.26
CA PHE A 341 6.00 0.20 6.37
C PHE A 341 6.86 1.17 7.19
N ALA A 342 6.83 1.00 8.52
CA ALA A 342 7.61 1.78 9.47
C ALA A 342 8.56 0.86 10.25
N GLY A 343 9.82 0.81 9.82
CA GLY A 343 10.80 -0.10 10.38
C GLY A 343 11.99 -0.34 9.46
N ARG A 344 12.80 -1.35 9.78
CA ARG A 344 13.98 -1.71 9.01
C ARG A 344 13.81 -3.03 8.28
N ILE A 345 14.20 -3.09 7.02
CA ILE A 345 14.27 -4.33 6.24
C ILE A 345 15.74 -4.64 5.97
N ASP A 346 16.18 -5.82 6.40
CA ASP A 346 17.53 -6.34 6.21
C ASP A 346 17.69 -6.95 4.83
N SER A 347 16.75 -7.78 4.43
CA SER A 347 16.83 -8.45 3.14
C SER A 347 15.47 -8.87 2.62
N VAL A 348 15.40 -9.03 1.31
CA VAL A 348 14.23 -9.51 0.58
C VAL A 348 14.70 -10.53 -0.46
N ARG A 349 14.00 -11.66 -0.56
CA ARG A 349 14.21 -12.64 -1.63
C ARG A 349 12.89 -13.05 -2.26
N ILE A 350 12.87 -13.06 -3.60
CA ILE A 350 11.80 -13.65 -4.40
C ILE A 350 12.36 -14.88 -5.11
N SER A 351 11.66 -16.02 -5.02
CA SER A 351 12.09 -17.28 -5.61
C SER A 351 10.99 -17.91 -6.44
N GLY A 352 11.35 -18.44 -7.61
CA GLY A 352 10.46 -19.18 -8.51
C GLY A 352 10.34 -20.65 -8.14
N ALA A 353 10.33 -20.95 -6.83
CA ALA A 353 10.20 -22.29 -6.29
C ALA A 353 9.64 -22.22 -4.86
N VAL A 354 9.11 -23.35 -4.38
CA VAL A 354 8.83 -23.59 -2.96
C VAL A 354 10.16 -23.76 -2.24
N ARG A 355 10.38 -22.95 -1.20
CA ARG A 355 11.55 -23.12 -0.32
C ARG A 355 11.22 -23.84 0.98
N TYR A 356 9.97 -23.75 1.44
CA TYR A 356 9.55 -24.25 2.75
C TYR A 356 8.21 -24.96 2.63
N GLU A 357 8.18 -26.25 3.01
CA GLU A 357 6.96 -27.06 3.06
C GLU A 357 6.51 -27.32 4.51
N SER A 358 7.42 -27.15 5.46
CA SER A 358 7.23 -27.35 6.89
C SER A 358 8.08 -26.35 7.67
N SER A 359 7.95 -26.36 9.00
CA SER A 359 8.77 -25.52 9.86
C SER A 359 10.28 -25.75 9.62
N PHE A 360 11.07 -24.69 9.75
CA PHE A 360 12.52 -24.67 9.48
C PHE A 360 13.23 -23.69 10.40
N GLN A 361 14.56 -23.74 10.44
CA GLN A 361 15.36 -22.71 11.11
C GLN A 361 15.64 -21.56 10.11
N PRO A 362 15.17 -20.33 10.37
CA PRO A 362 15.44 -19.22 9.46
C PRO A 362 16.93 -18.96 9.30
N PRO A 363 17.39 -18.66 8.07
CA PRO A 363 18.75 -18.25 7.86
C PRO A 363 18.98 -16.87 8.50
N THR A 364 20.19 -16.64 8.99
CA THR A 364 20.57 -15.31 9.53
C THR A 364 20.81 -14.28 8.43
N ARG A 365 20.84 -14.70 7.16
CA ARG A 365 20.98 -13.87 5.96
C ARG A 365 20.48 -14.66 4.76
N LEU A 366 19.78 -13.99 3.85
CA LEU A 366 19.30 -14.60 2.62
C LEU A 366 20.45 -14.72 1.61
N SER A 367 20.52 -15.85 0.91
CA SER A 367 21.49 -16.12 -0.15
C SER A 367 20.79 -16.35 -1.48
N ASN A 368 21.51 -16.16 -2.59
CA ASN A 368 21.00 -16.53 -3.90
C ASN A 368 21.29 -18.01 -4.21
N ASP A 369 20.47 -18.58 -5.07
CA ASP A 369 20.73 -19.85 -5.75
C ASP A 369 20.06 -19.83 -7.12
N VAL A 370 19.97 -20.98 -7.77
CA VAL A 370 19.40 -21.10 -9.13
C VAL A 370 17.92 -20.74 -9.21
N HIS A 371 17.19 -20.76 -8.09
CA HIS A 371 15.76 -20.46 -8.01
C HIS A 371 15.48 -19.01 -7.59
N THR A 372 16.49 -18.25 -7.18
CA THR A 372 16.36 -16.85 -6.79
C THR A 372 16.10 -15.96 -8.02
N LEU A 373 14.95 -15.30 -8.03
CA LEU A 373 14.54 -14.35 -9.08
C LEU A 373 14.98 -12.92 -8.76
N ALA A 374 14.97 -12.54 -7.47
CA ALA A 374 15.49 -11.28 -6.97
C ALA A 374 16.00 -11.46 -5.53
N LEU A 375 17.10 -10.80 -5.18
CA LEU A 375 17.64 -10.75 -3.83
C LEU A 375 18.24 -9.37 -3.55
N TYR A 376 17.73 -8.69 -2.52
CA TYR A 376 18.27 -7.41 -2.06
C TYR A 376 18.70 -7.58 -0.59
N ASN A 377 19.98 -7.41 -0.31
CA ASN A 377 20.55 -7.50 1.05
C ASN A 377 20.79 -6.14 1.72
N PHE A 378 20.55 -5.03 1.00
CA PHE A 378 20.67 -3.66 1.49
C PHE A 378 21.98 -3.36 2.26
N ASP A 379 23.11 -3.82 1.71
CA ASP A 379 24.44 -3.65 2.32
C ASP A 379 25.21 -2.42 1.79
N GLU A 380 24.65 -1.68 0.83
CA GLU A 380 25.37 -0.60 0.12
C GLU A 380 25.69 0.61 1.01
N GLY A 381 24.79 0.95 1.93
CA GLY A 381 24.99 2.01 2.92
C GLY A 381 24.93 3.45 2.39
N THR A 382 24.85 3.66 1.08
CA THR A 382 24.75 4.98 0.44
C THR A 382 24.01 4.92 -0.89
N GLY A 383 23.53 6.08 -1.37
CA GLY A 383 22.87 6.21 -2.67
C GLY A 383 21.38 5.84 -2.63
N ASP A 384 20.78 5.82 -3.81
CA ASP A 384 19.35 5.58 -4.04
C ASP A 384 19.08 4.31 -4.86
N ILE A 385 20.09 3.44 -5.00
CA ILE A 385 19.99 2.18 -5.73
C ILE A 385 20.35 1.01 -4.80
N ALA A 386 19.49 0.00 -4.76
CA ALA A 386 19.78 -1.30 -4.18
C ALA A 386 20.07 -2.32 -5.28
N SER A 387 21.11 -3.10 -5.07
CA SER A 387 21.64 -4.08 -6.00
C SER A 387 20.90 -5.41 -5.85
N ASP A 388 20.51 -5.99 -6.98
CA ASP A 388 20.00 -7.36 -7.00
C ASP A 388 21.16 -8.35 -7.05
N ASP A 389 21.32 -9.12 -5.99
CA ASP A 389 22.32 -10.18 -5.88
C ASP A 389 21.96 -11.41 -6.70
N SER A 390 20.75 -11.52 -7.25
CA SER A 390 20.39 -12.62 -8.15
C SER A 390 21.19 -12.62 -9.47
N ARG A 391 20.99 -13.66 -10.29
CA ARG A 391 21.53 -13.73 -11.66
C ARG A 391 20.91 -12.72 -12.63
N TRP A 392 19.77 -12.12 -12.27
CA TRP A 392 18.97 -11.27 -13.17
C TRP A 392 19.31 -9.78 -13.06
N LYS A 393 19.96 -9.36 -11.96
CA LYS A 393 20.47 -8.00 -11.77
C LYS A 393 19.39 -6.92 -11.97
N ASN A 394 18.19 -7.16 -11.42
CA ASN A 394 17.11 -6.20 -11.41
C ASN A 394 17.40 -5.04 -10.44
N SER A 395 18.10 -3.99 -10.87
CA SER A 395 18.37 -2.83 -10.01
C SER A 395 17.09 -2.23 -9.44
N ALA A 396 17.11 -1.87 -8.17
CA ALA A 396 15.97 -1.32 -7.44
C ALA A 396 16.22 0.14 -7.07
N THR A 397 15.22 1.01 -7.23
CA THR A 397 15.32 2.42 -6.86
C THR A 397 14.69 2.66 -5.50
N ILE A 398 15.42 3.33 -4.62
CA ILE A 398 15.03 3.66 -3.26
C ILE A 398 14.40 5.05 -3.25
N HIS A 399 13.20 5.16 -2.69
CA HIS A 399 12.48 6.41 -2.54
C HIS A 399 12.30 6.71 -1.05
N GLN A 400 12.97 7.75 -0.56
CA GLN A 400 12.78 8.31 0.79
C GLN A 400 12.98 7.32 1.97
N ALA A 401 13.65 6.19 1.72
CA ALA A 401 14.15 5.28 2.74
C ALA A 401 15.62 5.62 3.04
N ASN A 402 16.08 5.33 4.26
CA ASN A 402 17.43 5.67 4.69
C ASN A 402 18.26 4.41 4.94
N TRP A 403 19.56 4.49 4.68
CA TRP A 403 20.51 3.46 5.12
C TRP A 403 20.69 3.53 6.63
N PHE A 404 20.47 2.41 7.31
CA PHE A 404 20.57 2.29 8.76
C PHE A 404 21.75 1.38 9.14
N PRO A 405 22.78 1.87 9.85
CA PRO A 405 23.88 1.03 10.31
C PRO A 405 23.41 -0.01 11.34
N ARG A 406 23.86 -1.26 11.21
CA ARG A 406 23.49 -2.33 12.15
C ARG A 406 24.12 -2.23 13.53
#